data_AF-A0A952CA09-F1
#
_entry.id   AF-A0A952CA09-F1
#
_cell.length_a   1.000
_cell.length_b   1.000
_cell.length_c   1.000
_cell.angle_alpha   90.00
_cell.angle_beta   90.00
_cell.angle_gamma   90.00
#
_symmetry.space_group_name_H-M   'P 1'
#
loop_
_entity.id
_entity.type
_entity.pdbx_description
1 polymer ?
#
loop_
_entity_poly.entity_id
_entity_poly.type
_entity_poly.pdbx_seq_one_letter_code
_entity_poly.pdbx_strand_id
1 'polypeptide(L)'
;TSNTDFAVFDAGSSGTPDDVVFNLSSATNTNEWSGDIYGFKFAALLKESLIDKNGLHFKGRLNTPDLGPIKKSEFKITDFTIGTDLKVKTVKLDQTGLPTIDIAGWKASIASLLFNEDGFKLGGSITVSVPKSGASSISFSDLAVGKDAMYGGKFSLPEKGINIFNIVQLKSGKSALSFGQVSGMPGVYRLAGSGKIKFDKIVTKEIEISAFEVHTNGKLLVDVPVNYSANLSVMNFELQSVQFNSTASTPYISLQGGLSVEVPLVKMSVGDIKFTPKANGGVDYNIGKISASLDVPVLKTSMDIAVKDNGFAGKGSLGIPGTPVDAGIDIHYYK
;
A
#
# COMPACT_ATOMS: atom_id res chain seq x y z
N THR A 1 39.58 3.56 47.46
CA THR A 1 39.48 5.00 47.79
C THR A 1 40.77 5.67 47.42
N SER A 2 40.87 6.16 46.17
CA SER A 2 41.96 7.03 45.72
C SER A 2 41.33 8.39 45.43
N ASN A 3 41.60 9.35 46.31
CA ASN A 3 41.19 10.73 46.14
C ASN A 3 42.07 11.35 45.06
N THR A 4 41.54 11.55 43.86
CA THR A 4 42.13 12.45 42.87
C THR A 4 41.47 13.81 43.07
N ASP A 5 42.12 14.66 43.87
CA ASP A 5 41.80 16.09 43.91
C ASP A 5 42.08 16.66 42.51
N PHE A 6 41.01 17.09 41.83
CA PHE A 6 41.14 17.89 40.61
C PHE A 6 41.42 19.34 41.04
N ALA A 7 42.59 19.86 40.70
CA ALA A 7 42.91 21.27 40.85
C ALA A 7 42.09 22.07 39.82
N VAL A 8 40.88 22.52 40.21
CA VAL A 8 39.99 23.34 39.37
C VAL A 8 40.05 24.84 39.75
N PHE A 9 40.74 25.19 40.84
CA PHE A 9 40.85 26.58 41.29
C PHE A 9 42.32 26.98 41.45
N ASP A 10 42.89 27.58 40.42
CA ASP A 10 44.12 28.37 40.55
C ASP A 10 43.71 29.81 40.85
N ALA A 11 44.03 30.32 42.04
CA ALA A 11 43.51 31.58 42.58
C ALA A 11 44.13 32.84 41.95
N GLY A 12 44.61 32.76 40.70
CA GLY A 12 45.44 33.80 40.08
C GLY A 12 45.09 34.19 38.64
N SER A 13 44.17 33.50 37.96
CA SER A 13 43.79 33.82 36.58
C SER A 13 42.43 34.52 36.51
N SER A 14 42.43 35.80 36.13
CA SER A 14 41.21 36.58 35.85
C SER A 14 40.54 36.19 34.51
N GLY A 15 40.70 34.94 34.07
CA GLY A 15 39.98 34.38 32.95
C GLY A 15 38.63 33.86 33.45
N THR A 16 37.55 34.11 32.71
CA THR A 16 36.33 33.30 32.85
C THR A 16 36.75 31.83 32.92
N PRO A 17 36.36 31.07 33.96
CA PRO A 17 36.72 29.66 34.05
C PRO A 17 36.39 28.98 32.72
N ASP A 18 37.38 28.35 32.09
CA ASP A 18 37.12 27.47 30.96
C ASP A 18 36.00 26.50 31.38
N ASP A 19 34.98 26.34 30.53
CA ASP A 19 33.82 25.52 30.85
C ASP A 19 34.29 24.13 31.29
N VAL A 20 34.15 23.82 32.57
CA VAL A 20 34.59 22.53 33.12
C VAL A 20 33.71 21.43 32.52
N VAL A 21 34.35 20.49 31.83
CA VAL A 21 33.68 19.32 31.21
C VAL A 21 34.14 18.04 31.90
N PHE A 22 33.19 17.24 32.36
CA PHE A 22 33.44 15.93 32.95
C PHE A 22 32.96 14.82 32.01
N ASN A 23 33.86 13.95 31.56
CA ASN A 23 33.48 12.77 30.78
C ASN A 23 32.84 11.72 31.70
N LEU A 24 31.78 11.07 31.22
CA LEU A 24 31.16 9.97 31.94
C LEU A 24 31.95 8.68 31.74
N SER A 25 32.06 7.88 32.80
CA SER A 25 32.66 6.55 32.75
C SER A 25 31.90 5.61 33.68
N SER A 26 31.96 4.32 33.38
CA SER A 26 31.34 3.29 34.22
C SER A 26 32.31 2.83 35.30
N ALA A 27 31.80 2.67 36.52
CA ALA A 27 32.52 1.99 37.61
C ALA A 27 32.56 0.46 37.42
N THR A 28 31.82 -0.07 36.44
CA THR A 28 31.77 -1.49 36.08
C THR A 28 32.25 -1.67 34.63
N ASN A 29 32.58 -2.90 34.22
CA ASN A 29 33.04 -3.18 32.85
C ASN A 29 31.97 -2.97 31.75
N THR A 30 30.79 -2.42 32.08
CA THR A 30 29.76 -2.07 31.09
C THR A 30 29.96 -0.63 30.62
N ASN A 31 30.21 -0.44 29.33
CA ASN A 31 30.37 0.91 28.74
C ASN A 31 29.02 1.62 28.49
N GLU A 32 27.91 1.02 28.93
CA GLU A 32 26.56 1.47 28.65
C GLU A 32 25.76 1.62 29.94
N TRP A 33 24.99 2.70 30.02
CA TRP A 33 23.94 2.89 31.02
C TRP A 33 22.58 2.77 30.35
N SER A 34 21.63 2.10 30.99
CA SER A 34 20.26 1.95 30.47
C SER A 34 19.26 2.74 31.30
N GLY A 35 18.31 3.39 30.63
CA GLY A 35 17.20 4.10 31.24
C GLY A 35 16.00 4.17 30.30
N ASP A 36 15.00 4.97 30.67
CA ASP A 36 13.81 5.19 29.87
C ASP A 36 13.64 6.68 29.55
N ILE A 37 13.46 7.02 28.27
CA ILE A 37 13.13 8.37 27.81
C ILE A 37 11.73 8.32 27.21
N TYR A 38 10.79 9.05 27.83
CA TYR A 38 9.37 9.03 27.44
C TYR A 38 8.79 7.60 27.36
N GLY A 39 9.36 6.71 28.18
CA GLY A 39 9.11 5.25 28.25
C GLY A 39 9.52 4.44 27.04
N PHE A 40 10.53 4.90 26.30
CA PHE A 40 11.31 4.11 25.36
C PHE A 40 12.68 3.79 25.96
N LYS A 41 13.14 2.56 25.74
CA LYS A 41 14.42 2.09 26.27
C LYS A 41 15.59 2.84 25.63
N PHE A 42 16.33 3.55 26.46
CA PHE A 42 17.52 4.30 26.10
C PHE A 42 18.77 3.60 26.63
N ALA A 43 19.78 3.47 25.77
CA ALA A 43 21.12 3.00 26.14
C ALA A 43 22.11 4.13 25.87
N ALA A 44 22.63 4.76 26.93
CA ALA A 44 23.67 5.77 26.87
C ALA A 44 25.05 5.13 26.71
N LEU A 45 25.83 5.64 25.75
CA LEU A 45 27.23 5.32 25.56
C LEU A 45 28.05 6.25 26.48
N LEU A 46 28.44 5.76 27.66
CA LEU A 46 29.00 6.61 28.71
C LEU A 46 30.30 7.30 28.26
N LYS A 47 31.18 6.58 27.55
CA LYS A 47 32.44 7.12 27.02
C LYS A 47 32.27 8.27 26.02
N GLU A 48 31.08 8.41 25.44
CA GLU A 48 30.75 9.45 24.47
C GLU A 48 29.84 10.54 25.08
N SER A 49 29.57 10.44 26.39
CA SER A 49 28.67 11.30 27.14
C SER A 49 29.46 12.16 28.14
N LEU A 50 28.95 13.34 28.48
CA LEU A 50 29.66 14.32 29.30
C LEU A 50 28.72 15.14 30.19
N ILE A 51 29.29 15.83 31.16
CA ILE A 51 28.64 16.85 31.99
C ILE A 51 29.35 18.16 31.74
N ASP A 52 28.60 19.23 31.48
CA ASP A 52 29.11 20.60 31.40
C ASP A 52 28.21 21.56 32.21
N LYS A 53 28.44 22.88 32.06
CA LYS A 53 27.62 23.92 32.70
C LYS A 53 26.12 23.89 32.33
N ASN A 54 25.78 23.30 31.19
CA ASN A 54 24.41 23.20 30.69
C ASN A 54 23.70 21.94 31.20
N GLY A 55 24.44 20.97 31.74
CA GLY A 55 23.91 19.78 32.40
C GLY A 55 24.53 18.48 31.88
N LEU A 56 23.74 17.41 31.85
CA LEU A 56 24.13 16.08 31.40
C LEU A 56 23.86 15.95 29.90
N HIS A 57 24.87 15.54 29.13
CA HIS A 57 24.78 15.31 27.69
C HIS A 57 25.09 13.86 27.39
N PHE A 58 24.11 13.16 26.84
CA PHE A 58 24.24 11.76 26.49
C PHE A 58 24.25 11.56 24.98
N LYS A 59 25.10 10.64 24.54
CA LYS A 59 25.01 9.97 23.23
C LYS A 59 24.60 8.54 23.45
N GLY A 60 23.91 7.95 22.48
CA GLY A 60 23.44 6.59 22.68
C GLY A 60 22.46 6.10 21.64
N ARG A 61 21.57 5.22 22.08
CA ARG A 61 20.62 4.52 21.23
C ARG A 61 19.27 4.45 21.90
N LEU A 62 18.22 4.64 21.10
CA LEU A 62 16.83 4.54 21.51
C LEU A 62 16.17 3.42 20.74
N ASN A 63 15.44 2.55 21.44
CA ASN A 63 14.78 1.41 20.81
C ASN A 63 13.26 1.60 20.79
N THR A 64 12.64 1.32 19.65
CA THR A 64 11.19 1.09 19.62
C THR A 64 10.86 -0.25 20.29
N PRO A 65 9.65 -0.40 20.86
CA PRO A 65 9.18 -1.68 21.38
C PRO A 65 9.03 -2.72 20.25
N ASP A 66 9.08 -4.00 20.60
CA ASP A 66 8.59 -5.07 19.73
C ASP A 66 7.06 -5.10 19.84
N LEU A 67 6.37 -4.82 18.73
CA LEU A 67 4.91 -4.76 18.67
C LEU A 67 4.36 -5.96 17.88
N GLY A 68 4.84 -7.16 18.24
CA GLY A 68 4.41 -8.43 17.67
C GLY A 68 5.12 -8.74 16.35
N PRO A 69 4.44 -8.63 15.19
CA PRO A 69 5.10 -8.80 13.89
C PRO A 69 5.90 -7.57 13.46
N ILE A 70 5.78 -6.45 14.18
CA ILE A 70 6.57 -5.25 13.96
C ILE A 70 7.79 -5.32 14.87
N LYS A 71 8.96 -5.52 14.27
CA LYS A 71 10.20 -5.73 15.03
C LYS A 71 10.77 -4.43 15.58
N LYS A 72 11.39 -4.55 16.77
CA LYS A 72 12.12 -3.46 17.41
C LYS A 72 13.14 -2.86 16.42
N SER A 73 13.27 -1.55 16.46
CA SER A 73 14.20 -0.79 15.63
C SER A 73 15.03 0.13 16.52
N GLU A 74 16.30 0.26 16.17
CA GLU A 74 17.28 1.04 16.92
C GLU A 74 17.54 2.36 16.20
N PHE A 75 17.46 3.46 16.94
CA PHE A 75 17.74 4.80 16.45
C PHE A 75 18.88 5.42 17.26
N LYS A 76 19.87 5.95 16.57
CA LYS A 76 21.02 6.59 17.22
C LYS A 76 20.63 7.97 17.75
N ILE A 77 20.92 8.22 19.02
CA ILE A 77 20.84 9.55 19.64
C ILE A 77 22.19 10.24 19.46
N THR A 78 22.17 11.40 18.80
CA THR A 78 23.35 12.24 18.60
C THR A 78 23.54 13.25 19.72
N ASP A 79 22.45 13.64 20.39
CA ASP A 79 22.45 14.61 21.48
C ASP A 79 21.19 14.45 22.35
N PHE A 80 21.35 14.03 23.60
CA PHE A 80 20.29 14.04 24.62
C PHE A 80 20.75 14.85 25.83
N THR A 81 20.13 16.00 26.07
CA THR A 81 20.52 16.91 27.14
C THR A 81 19.48 16.93 28.26
N ILE A 82 19.93 16.71 29.49
CA ILE A 82 19.19 17.00 30.72
C ILE A 82 19.82 18.23 31.36
N GLY A 83 19.03 19.29 31.52
CA GLY A 83 19.49 20.55 32.09
C GLY A 83 19.86 20.44 33.56
N THR A 84 20.50 21.48 34.10
CA THR A 84 20.77 21.62 35.54
C THR A 84 19.49 21.69 36.39
N ASP A 85 18.36 22.03 35.78
CA ASP A 85 17.02 21.96 36.38
C ASP A 85 16.39 20.55 36.31
N LEU A 86 17.16 19.54 35.91
CA LEU A 86 16.77 18.14 35.76
C LEU A 86 15.64 17.90 34.74
N LYS A 87 15.40 18.86 33.83
CA LYS A 87 14.44 18.71 32.73
C LYS A 87 15.13 18.31 31.45
N VAL A 88 14.46 17.50 30.64
CA VAL A 88 14.90 17.23 29.27
C VAL A 88 14.86 18.53 28.47
N LYS A 89 16.00 18.92 27.90
CA LYS A 89 16.13 20.13 27.07
C LYS A 89 16.15 19.80 25.59
N THR A 90 16.76 18.69 25.22
CA THR A 90 16.96 18.33 23.82
C THR A 90 17.05 16.82 23.69
N VAL A 91 16.40 16.28 22.66
CA VAL A 91 16.62 14.91 22.17
C VAL A 91 16.75 14.99 20.67
N LYS A 92 17.94 14.73 20.13
CA LYS A 92 18.22 14.68 18.70
C LYS A 92 18.62 13.26 18.31
N LEU A 93 17.95 12.77 17.28
CA LEU A 93 18.23 11.48 16.66
C LEU A 93 18.98 11.71 15.36
N ASP A 94 19.85 10.77 15.01
CA ASP A 94 20.47 10.70 13.70
C ASP A 94 19.40 10.52 12.63
N GLN A 95 19.53 11.27 11.55
CA GLN A 95 18.59 11.26 10.41
C GLN A 95 19.20 10.55 9.20
N THR A 96 20.44 10.09 9.29
CA THR A 96 21.16 9.38 8.22
C THR A 96 21.16 7.88 8.49
N GLY A 97 21.02 7.07 7.43
CA GLY A 97 21.06 5.60 7.55
C GLY A 97 19.97 5.02 8.44
N LEU A 98 18.75 5.59 8.40
CA LEU A 98 17.64 5.14 9.23
C LEU A 98 17.30 3.65 8.99
N PRO A 99 16.89 2.92 10.04
CA PRO A 99 16.60 1.49 9.92
C PRO A 99 15.37 1.23 9.05
N THR A 100 15.28 0.01 8.52
CA THR A 100 14.05 -0.51 7.91
C THR A 100 13.23 -1.24 8.98
N ILE A 101 11.92 -1.00 9.01
CA ILE A 101 11.01 -1.73 9.88
C ILE A 101 10.41 -2.90 9.10
N ASP A 102 10.50 -4.12 9.64
CA ASP A 102 9.79 -5.29 9.13
C ASP A 102 8.39 -5.35 9.76
N ILE A 103 7.36 -5.52 8.92
CA ILE A 103 5.97 -5.67 9.33
C ILE A 103 5.39 -6.90 8.65
N ALA A 104 5.45 -8.05 9.32
CA ALA A 104 4.95 -9.32 8.81
C ALA A 104 5.39 -9.63 7.36
N GLY A 105 6.66 -9.35 7.03
CA GLY A 105 7.25 -9.59 5.71
C GLY A 105 7.15 -8.41 4.74
N TRP A 106 6.40 -7.36 5.07
CA TRP A 106 6.53 -6.06 4.38
C TRP A 106 7.69 -5.27 4.96
N LYS A 107 8.29 -4.41 4.14
CA LYS A 107 9.42 -3.56 4.56
C LYS A 107 9.02 -2.10 4.48
N ALA A 108 9.19 -1.39 5.59
CA ALA A 108 9.00 0.05 5.67
C ALA A 108 10.37 0.75 5.76
N SER A 109 10.72 1.48 4.70
CA SER A 109 11.91 2.35 4.69
C SER A 109 11.55 3.69 5.30
N ILE A 110 12.30 4.10 6.32
CA ILE A 110 12.09 5.39 7.00
C ILE A 110 12.91 6.47 6.30
N ALA A 111 12.27 7.58 5.95
CA ALA A 111 12.90 8.74 5.34
C ALA A 111 12.92 9.96 6.28
N SER A 112 12.01 10.01 7.27
CA SER A 112 11.97 11.06 8.27
C SER A 112 11.52 10.52 9.63
N LEU A 113 12.06 11.14 10.67
CA LEU A 113 11.86 10.74 12.06
C LEU A 113 11.80 11.96 12.96
N LEU A 114 10.79 12.03 13.80
CA LEU A 114 10.70 12.93 14.95
C LEU A 114 10.47 12.10 16.21
N PHE A 115 11.10 12.49 17.32
CA PHE A 115 10.85 11.90 18.63
C PHE A 115 10.62 12.99 19.66
N ASN A 116 9.53 12.87 20.42
CA ASN A 116 9.16 13.79 21.49
C ASN A 116 8.47 13.02 22.63
N GLU A 117 7.83 13.74 23.55
CA GLU A 117 7.08 13.16 24.67
C GLU A 117 5.95 12.21 24.23
N ASP A 118 5.41 12.39 23.03
CA ASP A 118 4.37 11.53 22.45
C ASP A 118 4.93 10.24 21.80
N GLY A 119 6.26 10.11 21.74
CA GLY A 119 6.97 9.01 21.12
C GLY A 119 7.48 9.34 19.71
N PHE A 120 7.56 8.30 18.86
CA PHE A 120 8.11 8.43 17.51
C PHE A 120 7.02 8.85 16.53
N LYS A 121 7.35 9.78 15.63
CA LYS A 121 6.57 10.06 14.41
C LYS A 121 7.45 9.78 13.20
N LEU A 122 7.03 8.84 12.37
CA LEU A 122 7.78 8.33 11.24
C LEU A 122 7.14 8.74 9.91
N GLY A 123 7.98 9.02 8.93
CA GLY A 123 7.61 9.16 7.53
C GLY A 123 8.54 8.36 6.63
N GLY A 124 8.04 7.89 5.49
CA GLY A 124 8.79 6.97 4.65
C GLY A 124 7.93 6.29 3.58
N SER A 125 8.29 5.06 3.26
CA SER A 125 7.54 4.23 2.32
C SER A 125 7.46 2.76 2.75
N ILE A 126 6.32 2.12 2.49
CA ILE A 126 6.08 0.69 2.71
C ILE A 126 6.06 -0.01 1.37
N THR A 127 6.84 -1.09 1.24
CA THR A 127 6.77 -1.99 0.11
C THR A 127 5.64 -2.98 0.32
N VAL A 128 4.61 -2.88 -0.50
CA VAL A 128 3.44 -3.77 -0.51
C VAL A 128 3.54 -4.74 -1.68
N SER A 129 3.40 -6.01 -1.38
CA SER A 129 3.39 -7.09 -2.37
C SER A 129 1.97 -7.56 -2.61
N VAL A 130 1.42 -7.23 -3.78
CA VAL A 130 0.17 -7.83 -4.24
C VAL A 130 0.49 -9.21 -4.83
N PRO A 131 -0.30 -10.25 -4.53
CA PRO A 131 -0.07 -11.59 -5.07
C PRO A 131 0.06 -11.59 -6.59
N LYS A 132 1.01 -12.38 -7.12
CA LYS A 132 1.26 -12.52 -8.57
C LYS A 132 1.47 -11.18 -9.30
N SER A 133 1.89 -10.14 -8.56
CA SER A 133 2.11 -8.79 -9.07
C SER A 133 3.50 -8.30 -8.64
N GLY A 134 3.99 -7.26 -9.29
CA GLY A 134 5.21 -6.57 -8.84
C GLY A 134 5.00 -5.89 -7.48
N ALA A 135 6.09 -5.73 -6.73
CA ALA A 135 6.07 -4.93 -5.51
C ALA A 135 5.75 -3.46 -5.82
N SER A 136 4.92 -2.83 -5.00
CA SER A 136 4.58 -1.42 -5.10
C SER A 136 5.01 -0.68 -3.83
N SER A 137 5.47 0.56 -3.98
CA SER A 137 5.89 1.39 -2.84
C SER A 137 4.81 2.42 -2.52
N ILE A 138 4.42 2.49 -1.26
CA ILE A 138 3.36 3.36 -0.74
C ILE A 138 3.99 4.31 0.26
N SER A 139 3.88 5.61 0.01
CA SER A 139 4.40 6.60 0.95
C SER A 139 3.52 6.71 2.18
N PHE A 140 4.14 6.98 3.32
CA PHE A 140 3.46 7.31 4.54
C PHE A 140 4.12 8.50 5.26
N SER A 141 3.33 9.23 6.02
CA SER A 141 3.79 10.29 6.93
C SER A 141 3.00 10.25 8.22
N ASP A 142 3.51 10.91 9.27
CA ASP A 142 2.83 11.07 10.56
C ASP A 142 2.42 9.73 11.22
N LEU A 143 3.13 8.64 10.93
CA LEU A 143 2.87 7.35 11.59
C LEU A 143 3.45 7.39 13.00
N ALA A 144 2.59 7.36 14.01
CA ALA A 144 3.01 7.38 15.40
C ALA A 144 3.36 5.97 15.87
N VAL A 145 4.51 5.82 16.55
CA VAL A 145 4.90 4.60 17.26
C VAL A 145 5.00 4.93 18.74
N GLY A 146 4.01 4.47 19.49
CA GLY A 146 3.96 4.53 20.95
C GLY A 146 4.60 3.30 21.59
N LYS A 147 4.42 3.16 22.89
CA LYS A 147 4.96 2.05 23.70
C LYS A 147 4.28 0.71 23.41
N ASP A 148 2.98 0.76 23.14
CA ASP A 148 2.14 -0.44 23.04
C ASP A 148 1.50 -0.62 21.66
N ALA A 149 1.57 0.40 20.79
CA ALA A 149 0.90 0.38 19.49
C ALA A 149 1.51 1.35 18.48
N MET A 150 1.26 1.07 17.20
CA MET A 150 1.34 2.05 16.12
C MET A 150 -0.06 2.57 15.78
N TYR A 151 -0.18 3.87 15.52
CA TYR A 151 -1.46 4.48 15.20
C TYR A 151 -1.32 5.73 14.33
N GLY A 152 -2.44 6.16 13.75
CA GLY A 152 -2.49 7.28 12.83
C GLY A 152 -1.78 6.96 11.51
N GLY A 153 -1.01 7.92 11.01
CA GLY A 153 -0.39 7.85 9.70
C GLY A 153 -1.32 8.33 8.57
N LYS A 154 -0.72 8.99 7.59
CA LYS A 154 -1.33 9.29 6.30
C LYS A 154 -0.61 8.46 5.26
N PHE A 155 -1.35 7.71 4.48
CA PHE A 155 -0.80 6.84 3.44
C PHE A 155 -1.26 7.33 2.08
N SER A 156 -0.37 7.24 1.09
CA SER A 156 -0.68 7.64 -0.28
C SER A 156 -0.12 6.64 -1.29
N LEU A 157 -0.96 6.29 -2.27
CA LEU A 157 -0.52 5.48 -3.40
C LEU A 157 0.46 6.28 -4.27
N PRO A 158 1.41 5.61 -4.94
CA PRO A 158 2.24 6.25 -5.94
C PRO A 158 1.36 6.77 -7.08
N GLU A 159 1.79 7.82 -7.78
CA GLU A 159 1.02 8.45 -8.86
C GLU A 159 0.63 7.45 -9.97
N LYS A 160 1.52 6.50 -10.26
CA LYS A 160 1.28 5.42 -11.22
C LYS A 160 0.24 4.39 -10.74
N GLY A 161 -0.06 4.34 -9.45
CA GLY A 161 -0.92 3.35 -8.81
C GLY A 161 -0.19 2.07 -8.37
N ILE A 162 -0.92 1.19 -7.69
CA ILE A 162 -0.47 -0.16 -7.37
C ILE A 162 -0.78 -1.06 -8.56
N ASN A 163 0.21 -1.82 -9.01
CA ASN A 163 0.02 -2.80 -10.07
C ASN A 163 -0.78 -4.01 -9.56
N ILE A 164 -1.92 -4.29 -10.20
CA ILE A 164 -2.73 -5.46 -9.94
C ILE A 164 -2.61 -6.44 -11.13
N PHE A 165 -1.92 -7.55 -10.88
CA PHE A 165 -1.70 -8.68 -11.80
C PHE A 165 -1.03 -8.33 -13.14
N ASN A 166 -0.41 -7.15 -13.28
CA ASN A 166 0.02 -6.59 -14.56
C ASN A 166 -1.14 -6.32 -15.53
N ILE A 167 -2.36 -6.14 -15.02
CA ILE A 167 -3.57 -5.89 -15.82
C ILE A 167 -4.02 -4.44 -15.68
N VAL A 168 -4.15 -3.94 -14.44
CA VAL A 168 -4.59 -2.58 -14.16
C VAL A 168 -3.72 -1.91 -13.11
N GLN A 169 -3.76 -0.59 -13.09
CA GLN A 169 -3.19 0.21 -12.01
C GLN A 169 -4.32 0.68 -11.08
N LEU A 170 -4.24 0.28 -9.80
CA LEU A 170 -5.11 0.76 -8.75
C LEU A 170 -4.63 2.13 -8.26
N LYS A 171 -5.40 3.17 -8.57
CA LYS A 171 -5.16 4.55 -8.14
C LYS A 171 -6.02 4.92 -6.94
N SER A 172 -5.66 6.00 -6.25
CA SER A 172 -6.38 6.48 -5.06
C SER A 172 -7.83 6.84 -5.38
N GLY A 173 -8.75 6.37 -4.54
CA GLY A 173 -10.18 6.70 -4.63
C GLY A 173 -10.58 7.85 -3.69
N LYS A 174 -11.85 7.86 -3.28
CA LYS A 174 -12.46 8.89 -2.41
C LYS A 174 -12.11 8.71 -0.92
N SER A 175 -12.19 7.49 -0.42
CA SER A 175 -11.82 7.11 0.95
C SER A 175 -10.30 7.02 1.08
N ALA A 176 -9.78 7.64 2.13
CA ALA A 176 -8.36 7.63 2.46
C ALA A 176 -7.84 6.21 2.71
N LEU A 177 -6.54 6.04 2.48
CA LEU A 177 -5.85 4.82 2.86
C LEU A 177 -5.70 4.73 4.37
N SER A 178 -5.78 3.50 4.88
CA SER A 178 -5.59 3.13 6.27
C SER A 178 -4.67 1.92 6.36
N PHE A 179 -3.95 1.83 7.47
CA PHE A 179 -3.08 0.72 7.79
C PHE A 179 -3.42 0.20 9.18
N GLY A 180 -3.44 -1.11 9.35
CA GLY A 180 -3.69 -1.70 10.66
C GLY A 180 -3.79 -3.20 10.63
N GLN A 181 -3.94 -3.79 11.82
CA GLN A 181 -4.09 -5.21 11.98
C GLN A 181 -5.48 -5.68 11.50
N VAL A 182 -5.53 -6.85 10.87
CA VAL A 182 -6.79 -7.49 10.48
C VAL A 182 -7.48 -8.05 11.73
N SER A 183 -8.74 -7.64 11.94
CA SER A 183 -9.53 -8.11 13.08
C SER A 183 -9.67 -9.63 13.08
N GLY A 184 -9.44 -10.25 14.23
CA GLY A 184 -9.48 -11.71 14.38
C GLY A 184 -8.28 -12.47 13.80
N MET A 185 -7.26 -11.78 13.26
CA MET A 185 -6.05 -12.41 12.71
C MET A 185 -4.77 -11.79 13.32
N PRO A 186 -4.33 -12.28 14.50
CA PRO A 186 -3.04 -11.91 15.08
C PRO A 186 -1.90 -12.05 14.08
N GLY A 187 -1.05 -11.02 13.96
CA GLY A 187 0.11 -11.07 13.05
C GLY A 187 -0.17 -10.68 11.59
N VAL A 188 -1.43 -10.52 11.16
CA VAL A 188 -1.77 -10.10 9.79
C VAL A 188 -2.14 -8.62 9.77
N TYR A 189 -1.47 -7.86 8.92
CA TYR A 189 -1.75 -6.44 8.71
C TYR A 189 -2.35 -6.23 7.33
N ARG A 190 -3.08 -5.13 7.18
CA ARG A 190 -3.66 -4.71 5.92
C ARG A 190 -3.36 -3.26 5.64
N LEU A 191 -3.26 -2.96 4.35
CA LEU A 191 -3.54 -1.65 3.80
C LEU A 191 -4.95 -1.70 3.19
N ALA A 192 -5.81 -0.76 3.58
CA ALA A 192 -7.17 -0.68 3.07
C ALA A 192 -7.54 0.74 2.64
N GLY A 193 -8.45 0.88 1.69
CA GLY A 193 -8.95 2.16 1.23
C GLY A 193 -9.93 2.00 0.09
N SER A 194 -10.20 3.08 -0.64
CA SER A 194 -10.93 3.02 -1.91
C SER A 194 -9.99 3.32 -3.06
N GLY A 195 -10.37 2.91 -4.27
CA GLY A 195 -9.52 3.07 -5.43
C GLY A 195 -10.27 3.27 -6.72
N LYS A 196 -9.52 3.43 -7.80
CA LYS A 196 -10.02 3.47 -9.17
C LYS A 196 -9.13 2.60 -10.03
N ILE A 197 -9.75 1.88 -10.97
CA ILE A 197 -9.03 1.14 -12.01
C ILE A 197 -9.55 1.55 -13.38
N LYS A 198 -8.70 1.38 -14.38
CA LYS A 198 -9.05 1.57 -15.78
C LYS A 198 -8.36 0.49 -16.59
N PHE A 199 -9.11 -0.13 -17.50
CA PHE A 199 -8.53 -1.03 -18.49
C PHE A 199 -8.14 -0.23 -19.72
N ASP A 200 -7.07 -0.67 -20.39
CA ASP A 200 -6.59 -0.01 -21.61
C ASP A 200 -7.48 -0.30 -22.82
N LYS A 201 -8.22 -1.42 -22.79
CA LYS A 201 -9.06 -1.90 -23.89
C LYS A 201 -10.47 -2.26 -23.41
N ILE A 202 -11.42 -2.18 -24.33
CA ILE A 202 -12.85 -2.49 -24.17
C ILE A 202 -13.52 -1.61 -23.12
N VAL A 203 -13.25 -1.81 -21.83
CA VAL A 203 -13.85 -1.03 -20.73
C VAL A 203 -12.89 0.07 -20.29
N THR A 204 -12.81 1.12 -21.10
CA THR A 204 -11.81 2.20 -20.93
C THR A 204 -12.25 3.33 -20.00
N LYS A 205 -13.50 3.32 -19.55
CA LYS A 205 -14.00 4.26 -18.54
C LYS A 205 -13.56 3.77 -17.15
N GLU A 206 -13.20 4.70 -16.29
CA GLU A 206 -12.71 4.41 -14.93
C GLU A 206 -13.79 3.73 -14.09
N ILE A 207 -13.44 2.63 -13.43
CA ILE A 207 -14.29 1.89 -12.49
C ILE A 207 -13.85 2.27 -11.08
N GLU A 208 -14.80 2.78 -10.30
CA GLU A 208 -14.62 3.08 -8.88
C GLU A 208 -14.65 1.79 -8.06
N ILE A 209 -13.72 1.65 -7.14
CA ILE A 209 -13.63 0.55 -6.17
C ILE A 209 -14.02 1.14 -4.82
N SER A 210 -15.14 0.69 -4.26
CA SER A 210 -15.67 1.16 -2.97
C SER A 210 -14.69 0.88 -1.83
N ALA A 211 -14.14 -0.35 -1.83
CA ALA A 211 -13.16 -0.78 -0.86
C ALA A 211 -12.17 -1.79 -1.46
N PHE A 212 -10.91 -1.72 -1.04
CA PHE A 212 -9.93 -2.76 -1.24
C PHE A 212 -9.14 -3.00 0.03
N GLU A 213 -8.63 -4.22 0.19
CA GLU A 213 -7.64 -4.56 1.23
C GLU A 213 -6.51 -5.40 0.62
N VAL A 214 -5.27 -5.03 0.91
CA VAL A 214 -4.09 -5.87 0.65
C VAL A 214 -3.53 -6.33 1.98
N HIS A 215 -3.44 -7.63 2.20
CA HIS A 215 -3.00 -8.21 3.46
C HIS A 215 -1.53 -8.68 3.38
N THR A 216 -0.82 -8.65 4.50
CA THR A 216 0.57 -9.14 4.59
C THR A 216 0.70 -10.64 4.31
N ASN A 217 -0.37 -11.41 4.49
CA ASN A 217 -0.42 -12.84 4.16
C ASN A 217 -0.69 -13.11 2.66
N GLY A 218 -0.69 -12.09 1.80
CA GLY A 218 -0.92 -12.25 0.37
C GLY A 218 -2.39 -12.46 0.00
N LYS A 219 -3.34 -11.97 0.80
CA LYS A 219 -4.74 -11.88 0.41
C LYS A 219 -5.04 -10.51 -0.19
N LEU A 220 -5.76 -10.49 -1.31
CA LEU A 220 -6.33 -9.29 -1.93
C LEU A 220 -7.85 -9.39 -1.84
N LEU A 221 -8.47 -8.35 -1.31
CA LEU A 221 -9.92 -8.18 -1.27
C LEU A 221 -10.26 -6.90 -2.05
N VAL A 222 -11.25 -6.98 -2.92
CA VAL A 222 -11.73 -5.83 -3.69
C VAL A 222 -13.24 -5.90 -3.75
N ASP A 223 -13.89 -4.81 -3.40
CA ASP A 223 -15.32 -4.59 -3.50
C ASP A 223 -15.57 -3.52 -4.56
N VAL A 224 -16.44 -3.84 -5.51
CA VAL A 224 -16.78 -2.97 -6.64
C VAL A 224 -18.30 -2.83 -6.66
N PRO A 225 -18.84 -1.59 -6.59
CA PRO A 225 -20.28 -1.39 -6.63
C PRO A 225 -20.86 -1.82 -7.98
N VAL A 226 -22.05 -2.43 -7.94
CA VAL A 226 -22.67 -3.16 -9.05
C VAL A 226 -23.49 -2.28 -10.01
N ASN A 227 -23.19 -0.99 -10.12
CA ASN A 227 -24.03 -0.01 -10.84
C ASN A 227 -23.28 0.77 -11.92
N TYR A 228 -22.36 0.10 -12.62
CA TYR A 228 -21.56 0.73 -13.65
C TYR A 228 -22.07 0.37 -15.05
N SER A 229 -22.41 1.39 -15.83
CA SER A 229 -22.70 1.25 -17.26
C SER A 229 -21.62 1.95 -18.09
N ALA A 230 -21.14 1.27 -19.14
CA ALA A 230 -20.22 1.80 -20.14
C ALA A 230 -20.79 1.62 -21.54
N ASN A 231 -20.79 2.70 -22.32
CA ASN A 231 -21.13 2.65 -23.73
C ASN A 231 -19.88 2.26 -24.56
N LEU A 232 -19.95 1.08 -25.19
CA LEU A 232 -18.97 0.51 -26.10
C LEU A 232 -19.33 0.83 -27.56
N SER A 233 -19.59 2.11 -27.86
CA SER A 233 -20.07 2.66 -29.14
C SER A 233 -21.46 2.17 -29.58
N VAL A 234 -21.65 0.87 -29.80
CA VAL A 234 -22.95 0.29 -30.25
C VAL A 234 -23.57 -0.66 -29.22
N MET A 235 -22.83 -0.96 -28.16
CA MET A 235 -23.25 -1.84 -27.07
C MET A 235 -23.18 -1.09 -25.75
N ASN A 236 -24.15 -1.27 -24.87
CA ASN A 236 -24.07 -0.84 -23.49
C ASN A 236 -23.64 -2.03 -22.64
N PHE A 237 -22.52 -1.91 -21.92
CA PHE A 237 -22.09 -2.87 -20.93
C PHE A 237 -22.59 -2.47 -19.56
N GLU A 238 -23.39 -3.32 -18.94
CA GLU A 238 -23.82 -3.19 -17.56
C GLU A 238 -23.00 -4.15 -16.69
N LEU A 239 -22.10 -3.58 -15.90
CA LEU A 239 -21.22 -4.31 -14.99
C LEU A 239 -22.00 -4.69 -13.73
N GLN A 240 -22.15 -5.99 -13.51
CA GLN A 240 -22.79 -6.56 -12.33
C GLN A 240 -21.78 -6.93 -11.25
N SER A 241 -20.56 -7.34 -11.60
CA SER A 241 -19.53 -7.65 -10.61
C SER A 241 -18.12 -7.60 -11.22
N VAL A 242 -17.11 -7.43 -10.37
CA VAL A 242 -15.71 -7.59 -10.77
C VAL A 242 -15.08 -8.66 -9.90
N GLN A 243 -14.52 -9.69 -10.53
CA GLN A 243 -13.78 -10.73 -9.85
C GLN A 243 -12.27 -10.54 -10.04
N PHE A 244 -11.54 -10.48 -8.94
CA PHE A 244 -10.08 -10.53 -8.92
C PHE A 244 -9.64 -11.92 -8.46
N ASN A 245 -8.97 -12.67 -9.32
CA ASN A 245 -8.51 -14.03 -9.00
C ASN A 245 -6.98 -14.10 -9.02
N SER A 246 -6.39 -14.17 -7.83
CA SER A 246 -4.96 -14.34 -7.62
C SER A 246 -4.53 -15.80 -7.41
N THR A 247 -5.48 -16.73 -7.23
CA THR A 247 -5.21 -18.13 -6.88
C THR A 247 -5.07 -19.04 -8.10
N ALA A 248 -5.57 -18.61 -9.26
CA ALA A 248 -5.37 -19.31 -10.52
C ALA A 248 -3.87 -19.35 -10.91
N SER A 249 -3.49 -20.33 -11.75
CA SER A 249 -2.13 -20.45 -12.28
C SER A 249 -1.67 -19.17 -12.99
N THR A 250 -2.58 -18.60 -13.79
CA THR A 250 -2.48 -17.25 -14.35
C THR A 250 -3.51 -16.35 -13.66
N PRO A 251 -3.10 -15.29 -12.96
CA PRO A 251 -4.05 -14.39 -12.31
C PRO A 251 -4.90 -13.67 -13.36
N TYR A 252 -6.12 -13.30 -13.00
CA TYR A 252 -7.03 -12.61 -13.90
C TYR A 252 -7.95 -11.63 -13.19
N ILE A 253 -8.47 -10.67 -13.95
CA ILE A 253 -9.59 -9.83 -13.55
C ILE A 253 -10.74 -10.11 -14.51
N SER A 254 -11.93 -10.41 -13.99
CA SER A 254 -13.10 -10.69 -14.79
C SER A 254 -14.19 -9.67 -14.49
N LEU A 255 -14.74 -9.06 -15.53
CA LEU A 255 -15.90 -8.18 -15.48
C LEU A 255 -17.13 -9.01 -15.83
N GLN A 256 -17.99 -9.23 -14.85
CA GLN A 256 -19.24 -9.95 -15.02
C GLN A 256 -20.35 -8.93 -15.28
N GLY A 257 -21.16 -9.17 -16.30
CA GLY A 257 -22.15 -8.20 -16.72
C GLY A 257 -22.84 -8.60 -18.00
N GLY A 258 -23.82 -7.80 -18.41
CA GLY A 258 -24.53 -7.97 -19.67
C GLY A 258 -24.12 -6.92 -20.68
N LEU A 259 -23.96 -7.31 -21.95
CA LEU A 259 -23.98 -6.35 -23.07
C LEU A 259 -25.40 -6.28 -23.62
N SER A 260 -25.96 -5.07 -23.71
CA SER A 260 -27.20 -4.80 -24.42
C SER A 260 -26.91 -3.96 -25.67
N VAL A 261 -27.73 -4.12 -26.71
CA VAL A 261 -27.71 -3.27 -27.91
C VAL A 261 -29.07 -2.58 -28.04
N GLU A 262 -29.07 -1.30 -28.39
CA GLU A 262 -30.30 -0.54 -28.64
C GLU A 262 -30.81 -0.78 -30.07
N VAL A 263 -31.05 -2.05 -30.42
CA VAL A 263 -31.71 -2.42 -31.68
C VAL A 263 -33.04 -3.10 -31.34
N PRO A 264 -34.21 -2.53 -31.68
CA PRO A 264 -35.53 -2.94 -31.19
C PRO A 264 -35.93 -4.42 -31.35
N LEU A 265 -35.19 -5.20 -32.14
CA LEU A 265 -35.46 -6.61 -32.41
C LEU A 265 -34.32 -7.54 -31.99
N VAL A 266 -33.13 -7.03 -31.62
CA VAL A 266 -31.95 -7.85 -31.30
C VAL A 266 -31.71 -7.82 -29.79
N LYS A 267 -31.86 -8.97 -29.14
CA LYS A 267 -31.40 -9.16 -27.76
C LYS A 267 -30.02 -9.80 -27.81
N MET A 268 -29.01 -9.12 -27.29
CA MET A 268 -27.68 -9.66 -27.09
C MET A 268 -27.47 -9.91 -25.60
N SER A 269 -26.74 -10.97 -25.26
CA SER A 269 -26.18 -11.18 -23.94
C SER A 269 -24.78 -11.74 -24.10
N VAL A 270 -23.87 -11.29 -23.25
CA VAL A 270 -22.45 -11.63 -23.34
C VAL A 270 -22.01 -12.22 -22.03
N GLY A 271 -21.22 -13.29 -22.10
CA GLY A 271 -20.53 -13.83 -20.94
C GLY A 271 -19.43 -12.89 -20.44
N ASP A 272 -18.90 -13.20 -19.26
CA ASP A 272 -17.89 -12.40 -18.59
C ASP A 272 -16.71 -11.99 -19.49
N ILE A 273 -16.21 -10.76 -19.32
CA ILE A 273 -14.97 -10.29 -19.96
C ILE A 273 -13.81 -10.59 -19.02
N LYS A 274 -12.92 -11.50 -19.43
CA LYS A 274 -11.77 -11.94 -18.64
C LYS A 274 -10.48 -11.33 -19.17
N PHE A 275 -9.74 -10.61 -18.34
CA PHE A 275 -8.43 -10.04 -18.62
C PHE A 275 -7.33 -10.87 -17.96
N THR A 276 -6.26 -11.15 -18.70
CA THR A 276 -5.09 -11.91 -18.24
C THR A 276 -3.78 -11.24 -18.66
N PRO A 277 -2.72 -11.31 -17.85
CA PRO A 277 -1.43 -10.76 -18.25
C PRO A 277 -0.75 -11.63 -19.31
N LYS A 278 0.01 -10.99 -20.21
CA LYS A 278 0.90 -11.67 -21.17
C LYS A 278 2.27 -11.94 -20.56
N ALA A 279 2.88 -13.06 -20.94
CA ALA A 279 4.25 -13.39 -20.54
C ALA A 279 5.29 -12.33 -20.98
N ASN A 280 5.06 -11.68 -22.14
CA ASN A 280 5.97 -10.69 -22.72
C ASN A 280 5.53 -9.23 -22.46
N GLY A 281 4.62 -9.02 -21.50
CA GLY A 281 4.05 -7.71 -21.20
C GLY A 281 2.76 -7.40 -21.97
N GLY A 282 1.92 -6.57 -21.36
CA GLY A 282 0.58 -6.23 -21.85
C GLY A 282 -0.51 -7.17 -21.35
N VAL A 283 -1.73 -6.94 -21.85
CA VAL A 283 -2.95 -7.60 -21.38
C VAL A 283 -3.65 -8.30 -22.56
N ASP A 284 -4.01 -9.55 -22.36
CA ASP A 284 -4.99 -10.26 -23.19
C ASP A 284 -6.38 -10.16 -22.56
N TYR A 285 -7.40 -10.24 -23.40
CA TYR A 285 -8.76 -10.39 -22.95
C TYR A 285 -9.47 -11.50 -23.73
N ASN A 286 -10.44 -12.12 -23.08
CA ASN A 286 -11.38 -13.06 -23.67
C ASN A 286 -12.78 -12.64 -23.26
N ILE A 287 -13.69 -12.57 -24.23
CA ILE A 287 -15.10 -12.29 -23.98
C ILE A 287 -15.84 -13.61 -24.10
N GLY A 288 -16.56 -13.99 -23.03
CA GLY A 288 -17.41 -15.18 -23.03
C GLY A 288 -18.43 -15.16 -24.18
N LYS A 289 -18.95 -16.33 -24.57
CA LYS A 289 -19.86 -16.46 -25.71
C LYS A 289 -20.94 -15.38 -25.71
N ILE A 290 -21.10 -14.74 -26.87
CA ILE A 290 -22.13 -13.75 -27.12
C ILE A 290 -23.28 -14.48 -27.78
N SER A 291 -24.41 -14.60 -27.08
CA SER A 291 -25.65 -15.08 -27.68
C SER A 291 -26.48 -13.89 -28.12
N ALA A 292 -26.95 -13.94 -29.36
CA ALA A 292 -27.90 -12.98 -29.88
C ALA A 292 -29.15 -13.69 -30.42
N SER A 293 -30.32 -13.15 -30.10
CA SER A 293 -31.61 -13.62 -30.59
C SER A 293 -32.36 -12.47 -31.24
N LEU A 294 -32.99 -12.73 -32.38
CA LEU A 294 -33.90 -11.80 -33.03
C LEU A 294 -35.34 -12.16 -32.65
N ASP A 295 -36.07 -11.22 -32.05
CA ASP A 295 -37.45 -11.42 -31.61
C ASP A 295 -38.41 -11.11 -32.77
N VAL A 296 -38.47 -12.01 -33.76
CA VAL A 296 -39.39 -11.88 -34.92
C VAL A 296 -40.42 -13.00 -34.89
N PRO A 297 -41.72 -12.68 -34.96
CA PRO A 297 -42.74 -13.70 -35.13
C PRO A 297 -42.43 -14.56 -36.36
N VAL A 298 -42.47 -15.89 -36.21
CA VAL A 298 -42.36 -16.89 -37.30
C VAL A 298 -40.93 -17.21 -37.80
N LEU A 299 -39.86 -16.66 -37.19
CA LEU A 299 -38.47 -16.96 -37.59
C LEU A 299 -37.66 -17.60 -36.47
N LYS A 300 -36.82 -18.59 -36.82
CA LYS A 300 -35.73 -19.06 -35.95
C LYS A 300 -34.46 -18.33 -36.34
N THR A 301 -33.81 -17.72 -35.35
CA THR A 301 -32.51 -17.05 -35.54
C THR A 301 -31.48 -17.54 -34.55
N SER A 302 -30.26 -17.75 -35.01
CA SER A 302 -29.10 -17.93 -34.14
C SER A 302 -27.97 -17.03 -34.64
N MET A 303 -27.19 -16.48 -33.72
CA MET A 303 -26.07 -15.59 -34.03
C MET A 303 -24.94 -15.82 -33.04
N ASP A 304 -23.73 -16.03 -33.57
CA ASP A 304 -22.47 -16.08 -32.85
C ASP A 304 -21.68 -14.82 -33.18
N ILE A 305 -21.26 -14.06 -32.16
CA ILE A 305 -20.51 -12.82 -32.33
C ILE A 305 -19.18 -12.89 -31.57
N ALA A 306 -18.11 -12.49 -32.24
CA ALA A 306 -16.78 -12.28 -31.69
C ALA A 306 -16.46 -10.77 -31.64
N VAL A 307 -16.05 -10.29 -30.48
CA VAL A 307 -15.59 -8.91 -30.30
C VAL A 307 -14.08 -8.84 -30.53
N LYS A 308 -13.64 -7.80 -31.25
CA LYS A 308 -12.24 -7.49 -31.53
C LYS A 308 -11.91 -6.06 -31.06
N ASP A 309 -10.62 -5.72 -31.04
CA ASP A 309 -10.12 -4.42 -30.59
C ASP A 309 -10.82 -3.20 -31.23
N ASN A 310 -11.24 -3.35 -32.49
CA ASN A 310 -11.83 -2.27 -33.28
C ASN A 310 -13.27 -2.57 -33.73
N GLY A 311 -13.97 -3.53 -33.14
CA GLY A 311 -15.36 -3.80 -33.49
C GLY A 311 -15.80 -5.22 -33.19
N PHE A 312 -16.70 -5.77 -34.00
CA PHE A 312 -17.23 -7.11 -33.82
C PHE A 312 -17.51 -7.76 -35.17
N ALA A 313 -17.34 -9.08 -35.22
CA ALA A 313 -17.68 -9.89 -36.38
C ALA A 313 -18.43 -11.13 -35.91
N GLY A 314 -19.42 -11.55 -36.67
CA GLY A 314 -20.27 -12.67 -36.30
C GLY A 314 -20.91 -13.34 -37.50
N LYS A 315 -21.44 -14.53 -37.26
CA LYS A 315 -22.24 -15.27 -38.22
C LYS A 315 -23.56 -15.64 -37.59
N GLY A 316 -24.59 -15.69 -38.39
CA GLY A 316 -25.91 -16.11 -37.97
C GLY A 316 -26.65 -16.86 -39.06
N SER A 317 -27.77 -17.43 -38.67
CA SER A 317 -28.70 -18.09 -39.57
C SER A 317 -30.12 -17.62 -39.26
N LEU A 318 -30.93 -17.59 -40.31
CA LEU A 318 -32.34 -17.24 -40.25
C LEU A 318 -33.11 -18.29 -41.04
N GLY A 319 -34.07 -18.95 -40.39
CA GLY A 319 -34.88 -19.99 -41.01
C GLY A 319 -36.36 -19.83 -40.67
N ILE A 320 -37.24 -20.18 -41.62
CA ILE A 320 -38.69 -20.24 -41.39
C ILE A 320 -39.05 -21.69 -41.00
N PRO A 321 -39.56 -21.94 -39.77
CA PRO A 321 -39.92 -23.28 -39.33
C PRO A 321 -40.92 -23.95 -40.26
N GLY A 322 -40.62 -25.17 -40.71
CA GLY A 322 -41.50 -25.93 -41.61
C GLY A 322 -41.33 -25.64 -43.11
N THR A 323 -40.34 -24.83 -43.49
CA THR A 323 -39.99 -24.58 -44.90
C THR A 323 -38.50 -24.88 -45.15
N PRO A 324 -38.06 -25.11 -46.40
CA PRO A 324 -36.64 -25.26 -46.74
C PRO A 324 -35.90 -23.92 -46.87
N VAL A 325 -36.48 -22.81 -46.42
CA VAL A 325 -35.88 -21.48 -46.56
C VAL A 325 -34.99 -21.20 -45.36
N ASP A 326 -33.68 -21.26 -45.60
CA ASP A 326 -32.62 -20.85 -44.67
C ASP A 326 -31.71 -19.80 -45.33
N ALA A 327 -31.35 -18.77 -44.57
CA ALA A 327 -30.45 -17.70 -44.98
C ALA A 327 -29.30 -17.56 -43.98
N GLY A 328 -28.07 -17.49 -44.48
CA GLY A 328 -26.89 -17.13 -43.68
C GLY A 328 -26.75 -15.61 -43.57
N ILE A 329 -26.34 -15.13 -42.40
CA ILE A 329 -26.06 -13.71 -42.16
C ILE A 329 -24.61 -13.61 -41.68
N ASP A 330 -23.77 -12.86 -42.39
CA ASP A 330 -22.44 -12.49 -41.91
C ASP A 330 -22.47 -11.04 -41.43
N ILE A 331 -22.06 -10.79 -40.18
CA ILE A 331 -22.00 -9.46 -39.57
C ILE A 331 -20.54 -9.06 -39.42
N HIS A 332 -20.17 -7.90 -39.96
CA HIS A 332 -18.86 -7.32 -39.80
C HIS A 332 -19.01 -5.84 -39.48
N TYR A 333 -18.50 -5.41 -38.33
CA TYR A 333 -18.41 -4.01 -37.96
C TYR A 333 -16.99 -3.73 -37.43
N TYR A 334 -16.30 -2.82 -38.09
CA TYR A 334 -14.96 -2.37 -37.73
C TYR A 334 -14.93 -0.84 -37.78
N LYS A 335 -14.29 -0.22 -36.79
CA LYS A 335 -14.07 1.22 -36.69
C LYS A 335 -12.59 1.56 -36.88
#